data_AF-A0A6L3X2Q9-F1
#
_entry.id   AF-A0A6L3X2Q9-F1
#
_cell.length_a   1.000
_cell.length_b   1.000
_cell.length_c   1.000
_cell.angle_alpha   90.00
_cell.angle_beta   90.00
_cell.angle_gamma   90.00
#
_symmetry.space_group_name_H-M   'P 1'
#
loop_
_entity.id
_entity.type
_entity.pdbx_description
1 polymer ?
#
loop_
_entity_poly.entity_id
_entity_poly.type
_entity_poly.pdbx_seq_one_letter_code
_entity_poly.pdbx_strand_id
1 'polypeptide(L)'
;MVESILSHVEQGVMTITLNRPERLNSFNDVMHQQLSECLKQAERDDAIRCLLITGAGRGFCAGQDLNDRNVDPNGPAPDLGMS
;
A
#
# COMPACT_ATOMS: atom_id res chain seq x y z
N MET A 1 -12.77 8.40 9.63
CA MET A 1 -12.15 8.33 8.30
C MET A 1 -12.19 6.88 7.86
N VAL A 2 -12.45 6.61 6.58
CA VAL A 2 -12.37 5.24 6.04
C VAL A 2 -10.90 4.88 5.86
N GLU A 3 -10.52 3.66 6.19
CA GLU A 3 -9.14 3.17 6.11
C GLU A 3 -8.72 2.96 4.64
N SER A 4 -7.51 3.42 4.27
CA SER A 4 -7.03 3.38 2.88
C SER A 4 -6.33 2.07 2.50
N ILE A 5 -6.00 1.25 3.48
CA ILE A 5 -5.51 -0.13 3.34
C ILE A 5 -6.36 -1.00 4.25
N LEU A 6 -6.87 -2.11 3.73
CA LEU A 6 -7.54 -3.14 4.54
C LEU A 6 -6.65 -4.39 4.60
N SER A 7 -6.64 -5.11 5.71
CA SER A 7 -5.95 -6.39 5.83
C SER A 7 -6.81 -7.46 6.50
N HIS A 8 -6.64 -8.71 6.07
CA HIS A 8 -7.27 -9.88 6.69
C HIS A 8 -6.37 -11.10 6.53
N VAL A 9 -6.32 -11.96 7.56
CA VAL A 9 -5.53 -13.20 7.54
C VAL A 9 -6.45 -14.40 7.57
N GLU A 10 -6.30 -15.27 6.58
CA GLU A 10 -7.03 -16.54 6.49
C GLU A 10 -6.08 -17.66 6.03
N GLN A 11 -6.05 -18.78 6.76
CA GLN A 11 -5.28 -19.99 6.40
C GLN A 11 -3.78 -19.73 6.10
N GLY A 12 -3.21 -18.74 6.78
CA GLY A 12 -1.81 -18.32 6.63
C GLY A 12 -1.55 -17.42 5.41
N VAL A 13 -2.59 -16.85 4.79
CA VAL A 13 -2.47 -15.83 3.75
C VAL A 13 -2.97 -14.50 4.32
N MET A 14 -2.11 -13.47 4.35
CA MET A 14 -2.56 -12.11 4.62
C MET A 14 -2.95 -11.45 3.29
N THR A 15 -4.24 -11.14 3.15
CA THR A 15 -4.76 -10.35 2.04
C THR A 15 -4.73 -8.88 2.41
N ILE A 16 -4.02 -8.06 1.63
CA ILE A 16 -3.93 -6.61 1.75
C ILE A 16 -4.67 -5.99 0.56
N THR A 17 -5.67 -5.15 0.85
CA THR A 17 -6.48 -4.47 -0.17
C THR A 17 -6.21 -2.98 -0.15
N LEU A 18 -5.75 -2.44 -1.29
CA LEU A 18 -5.68 -1.00 -1.51
C LEU A 18 -7.10 -0.44 -1.64
N ASN A 19 -7.51 0.47 -0.75
CA ASN A 19 -8.91 0.81 -0.52
C ASN A 19 -9.19 2.31 -0.75
N ARG A 20 -8.86 2.80 -1.94
CA ARG A 20 -9.27 4.12 -2.46
C ARG A 20 -9.86 3.99 -3.87
N PRO A 21 -10.91 3.16 -4.06
CA PRO A 21 -11.42 2.80 -5.39
C PRO A 21 -11.87 4.02 -6.22
N GLU A 22 -12.36 5.07 -5.56
CA GLU A 22 -12.76 6.36 -6.15
C GLU A 22 -11.59 7.16 -6.74
N ARG A 23 -10.36 6.81 -6.36
CA ARG A 23 -9.09 7.34 -6.87
C ARG A 23 -8.27 6.29 -7.62
N LEU A 24 -8.89 5.18 -8.06
CA LEU A 24 -8.19 4.05 -8.68
C LEU A 24 -7.03 3.52 -7.81
N ASN A 25 -7.20 3.59 -6.49
CA ASN A 25 -6.20 3.19 -5.51
C ASN A 25 -4.84 3.88 -5.69
N SER A 26 -4.82 5.14 -6.16
CA SER A 26 -3.58 5.91 -6.27
C SER A 26 -2.91 6.07 -4.90
N PHE A 27 -1.59 5.87 -4.85
CA PHE A 27 -0.79 5.78 -3.64
C PHE A 27 -0.49 7.16 -3.05
N ASN A 28 -0.83 7.37 -1.77
CA ASN A 28 -0.52 8.58 -1.00
C ASN A 28 0.32 8.22 0.24
N ASP A 29 0.78 9.22 0.99
CA ASP A 29 1.64 9.01 2.16
C ASP A 29 0.98 8.13 3.23
N VAL A 30 -0.33 8.28 3.43
CA VAL A 30 -1.11 7.46 4.38
C VAL A 30 -1.10 5.98 3.96
N MET A 31 -1.30 5.69 2.68
CA MET A 31 -1.21 4.32 2.16
C MET A 31 0.20 3.74 2.28
N HIS A 32 1.25 4.55 2.09
CA HIS A 32 2.65 4.11 2.31
C HIS A 32 2.86 3.67 3.75
N GLN A 33 2.41 4.48 4.72
CA GLN A 33 2.51 4.14 6.13
C GLN A 33 1.73 2.85 6.46
N GLN A 34 0.45 2.79 6.06
CA GLN A 34 -0.41 1.65 6.39
C GLN A 34 0.05 0.34 5.72
N LEU A 35 0.52 0.40 4.48
CA LEU A 35 1.09 -0.77 3.81
C LEU A 35 2.37 -1.22 4.53
N SER A 36 3.27 -0.28 4.90
CA SER A 36 4.48 -0.61 5.65
C SER A 36 4.17 -1.31 6.97
N GLU A 37 3.12 -0.87 7.69
CA GLU A 37 2.66 -1.50 8.92
C GLU A 37 2.16 -2.94 8.68
N CYS A 38 1.37 -3.17 7.63
CA CYS A 38 0.91 -4.52 7.26
C CYS A 38 2.09 -5.45 6.88
N LEU A 39 3.06 -4.94 6.12
CA LEU A 39 4.25 -5.71 5.74
C LEU A 39 5.11 -6.07 6.95
N LYS A 40 5.32 -5.14 7.89
CA LYS A 40 6.04 -5.40 9.15
C LYS A 40 5.29 -6.39 10.05
N GLN A 41 3.95 -6.36 10.03
CA GLN A 41 3.16 -7.36 10.75
C GLN A 41 3.36 -8.74 10.13
N ALA A 42 3.28 -8.85 8.80
CA ALA A 42 3.49 -10.11 8.09
C ALA A 42 4.89 -10.68 8.26
N GLU A 43 5.92 -9.83 8.29
CA GLU A 43 7.30 -10.24 8.52
C GLU A 43 7.51 -10.87 9.92
N ARG A 44 6.78 -10.39 10.93
CA ARG A 44 6.95 -10.79 12.33
C ARG A 44 6.08 -11.98 12.76
N ASP A 45 5.12 -12.37 11.93
CA ASP A 45 4.15 -13.40 12.26
C ASP A 45 4.42 -14.66 11.43
N ASP A 46 5.07 -15.65 12.03
CA ASP A 46 5.41 -16.93 11.40
C ASP A 46 4.17 -17.72 10.91
N ALA A 47 2.96 -17.38 11.36
CA ALA A 47 1.73 -18.00 10.86
C ALA A 47 1.36 -17.49 9.44
N ILE A 48 1.87 -16.32 9.03
CA ILE A 48 1.65 -15.75 7.71
C ILE A 48 2.72 -16.29 6.76
N ARG A 49 2.28 -17.09 5.79
CA ARG A 49 3.13 -17.79 4.82
C ARG A 49 3.09 -17.18 3.43
N CYS A 50 2.13 -16.29 3.18
CA CYS A 50 1.91 -15.68 1.87
C CYS A 50 1.22 -14.31 2.02
N LEU A 51 1.57 -13.38 1.13
CA LEU A 51 0.89 -12.10 0.96
C LEU A 51 0.12 -12.09 -0.36
N LEU A 52 -1.17 -11.73 -0.30
CA LEU A 52 -1.97 -11.37 -1.46
C LEU A 52 -2.22 -9.87 -1.43
N ILE A 53 -1.66 -9.12 -2.38
CA ILE A 53 -1.89 -7.68 -2.50
C ILE A 53 -2.82 -7.43 -3.68
N THR A 54 -3.94 -6.75 -3.45
CA THR A 54 -4.96 -6.46 -4.46
C THR A 54 -5.56 -5.06 -4.29
N GLY A 55 -6.35 -4.60 -5.25
CA GLY A 55 -7.05 -3.31 -5.19
C GLY A 55 -8.55 -3.49 -5.05
N ALA A 56 -9.19 -2.61 -4.28
CA ALA A 56 -10.64 -2.51 -4.22
C ALA A 56 -11.19 -1.94 -5.54
N GLY A 57 -12.39 -2.39 -5.92
CA GLY A 57 -13.08 -1.86 -7.09
C GLY A 57 -12.50 -2.34 -8.41
N ARG A 58 -12.38 -1.43 -9.38
CA ARG A 58 -12.18 -1.78 -10.80
C ARG A 58 -10.72 -1.95 -11.26
N GLY A 59 -9.74 -1.78 -10.37
CA GLY A 59 -8.33 -1.84 -10.74
C GLY A 59 -7.41 -1.98 -9.54
N PHE A 60 -6.18 -2.39 -9.79
CA PHE A 60 -5.17 -2.57 -8.75
C PHE A 60 -4.73 -1.25 -8.13
N CYS A 61 -3.95 -0.44 -8.87
CA CYS A 61 -3.42 0.85 -8.46
C CYS A 61 -3.05 1.68 -9.70
N ALA A 62 -3.38 2.98 -9.70
CA ALA A 62 -3.01 3.91 -10.77
C ALA A 62 -1.57 4.49 -10.63
N GLY A 63 -0.80 4.07 -9.63
CA GLY A 63 0.51 4.64 -9.28
C GLY A 63 0.40 5.75 -8.23
N GLN A 64 1.38 6.65 -8.18
CA GLN A 64 1.42 7.77 -7.21
C GLN A 64 0.20 8.70 -7.36
N ASP A 65 -0.40 9.10 -6.24
CA ASP A 65 -1.41 10.16 -6.21
C ASP A 65 -0.77 11.50 -6.59
N LEU A 66 -1.22 12.07 -7.70
CA LEU A 66 -0.69 13.32 -8.23
C LEU A 66 -1.09 14.53 -7.39
N ASN A 67 -2.15 14.43 -6.59
CA ASN A 67 -2.56 15.51 -5.68
C ASN A 67 -1.72 15.55 -4.40
N ASP A 68 -0.94 14.49 -4.14
CA ASP A 68 -0.06 14.35 -2.98
C ASP A 68 1.42 14.52 -3.36
N ARG A 69 1.71 14.92 -4.61
CA ARG A 69 3.09 15.09 -5.08
C ARG A 69 3.72 16.33 -4.46
N ASN A 70 4.64 16.11 -3.53
CA ASN A 70 5.68 17.07 -3.15
C ASN A 70 7.03 16.70 -3.82
N VAL A 71 7.01 16.47 -5.14
CA VAL A 71 8.22 16.14 -5.90
C VAL A 71 8.90 17.44 -6.30
N ASP A 72 10.11 17.69 -5.77
CA ASP A 72 10.98 18.75 -6.29
C ASP A 72 11.43 18.36 -7.71
N PRO A 73 11.00 19.08 -8.76
CA PRO A 73 11.39 18.76 -10.13
C PRO A 73 12.89 18.97 -10.41
N ASN A 74 13.61 19.66 -9.52
CA ASN A 74 15.06 19.86 -9.61
C ASN A 74 15.85 19.02 -8.59
N GLY A 75 15.15 18.23 -7.77
CA GLY A 75 15.77 17.36 -6.78
C GLY A 75 16.44 16.14 -7.44
N PRO A 76 17.37 15.48 -6.73
CA PRO A 76 17.88 14.19 -7.18
C PRO A 76 16.72 13.19 -7.30
N ALA A 77 16.85 12.23 -8.22
CA ALA A 77 15.88 11.14 -8.32
C ALA A 77 15.74 10.45 -6.95
N PRO A 78 14.52 10.15 -6.49
CA PRO A 78 14.32 9.45 -5.23
C PRO A 78 15.09 8.13 -5.22
N ASP A 79 15.83 7.87 -4.15
CA ASP A 79 16.45 6.57 -3.95
C ASP A 79 15.38 5.56 -3.54
N LEU A 80 15.02 4.65 -4.45
CA LEU A 80 13.99 3.64 -4.24
C LEU A 80 14.48 2.43 -3.43
N GLY A 81 15.77 2.36 -3.09
CA GLY A 81 16.38 1.28 -2.32
C GLY A 81 16.45 1.55 -0.80
N MET A 82 16.15 2.78 -0.38
CA MET A 82 16.11 3.16 1.02
C MET A 82 14.69 2.88 1.55
N SER A 83 14.48 1.68 2.11
CA SER A 83 13.24 1.29 2.83
C SER A 83 13.46 1.28 4.34
#